data_AF-A0A535Z2I6-F1
#
_entry.id   AF-A0A535Z2I6-F1
#
_cell.length_a   1.000
_cell.length_b   1.000
_cell.length_c   1.000
_cell.angle_alpha   90.00
_cell.angle_beta   90.00
_cell.angle_gamma   90.00
#
_symmetry.space_group_name_H-M   'P 1'
#
loop_
_entity.id
_entity.type
_entity.pdbx_description
1 polymer ?
#
loop_
_entity_poly.entity_id
_entity_poly.type
_entity_poly.pdbx_seq_one_letter_code
_entity_poly.pdbx_strand_id
1 'polypeptide(L)'
;EMTQARPDIEARGASLVFIGNGSPRSAGWFNRKFVPTATVLTDPELASYRIIGARSGVLNTLGPRTWGAGVRALRGGARQSSVRGHPFQQGGVVVMAPGDAVVYSYLSRRAGDHPPVADVLTALGRVGAPAVQLPA
;
A
#
# COMPACT_ATOMS: atom_id res chain seq x y z
N GLU A 1 5.63 11.66 -9.76
CA GLU A 1 4.65 12.39 -8.94
C GLU A 1 4.79 12.12 -7.45
N MET A 2 4.63 10.89 -6.96
CA MET A 2 4.70 10.59 -5.50
C MET A 2 6.01 11.05 -4.83
N THR A 3 7.14 10.95 -5.50
CA THR A 3 8.43 11.45 -4.99
C THR A 3 8.44 12.98 -4.78
N GLN A 4 7.71 13.74 -5.61
CA GLN A 4 7.59 15.19 -5.45
C GLN A 4 6.66 15.57 -4.28
N ALA A 5 5.63 14.75 -4.02
CA ALA A 5 4.72 14.93 -2.89
C ALA A 5 5.32 14.46 -1.55
N ARG A 6 6.54 13.92 -1.55
CA ARG A 6 7.15 13.36 -0.34
C ARG A 6 7.30 14.36 0.81
N PRO A 7 7.74 15.63 0.60
CA PRO A 7 7.81 16.60 1.68
C PRO A 7 6.45 16.81 2.37
N ASP A 8 5.35 16.79 1.60
CA ASP A 8 3.99 16.88 2.13
C ASP A 8 3.55 15.64 2.91
N ILE A 9 3.97 14.46 2.47
CA ILE A 9 3.75 13.19 3.18
C ILE A 9 4.51 13.19 4.51
N GLU A 10 5.78 13.61 4.48
CA GLU A 10 6.67 13.70 5.65
C GLU A 10 6.17 14.74 6.66
N ALA A 11 5.70 15.91 6.19
CA ALA A 11 5.09 16.93 7.03
C ALA A 11 3.82 16.45 7.77
N ARG A 12 3.17 15.39 7.29
CA ARG A 12 2.02 14.74 7.92
C ARG A 12 2.40 13.57 8.83
N GLY A 13 3.70 13.38 9.10
CA GLY A 13 4.21 12.33 9.98
C GLY A 13 4.25 10.94 9.35
N ALA A 14 4.19 10.84 8.01
CA ALA A 14 4.26 9.57 7.29
C ALA A 14 5.55 9.44 6.48
N SER A 15 5.89 8.21 6.08
CA SER A 15 7.05 7.92 5.24
C SER A 15 6.63 7.26 3.92
N LEU A 16 7.25 7.68 2.82
CA LEU A 16 7.04 7.08 1.50
C LEU A 16 8.04 5.94 1.27
N VAL A 17 7.52 4.75 0.99
CA VAL A 17 8.31 3.54 0.71
C VAL A 17 7.86 2.91 -0.61
N PHE A 18 8.82 2.54 -1.46
CA PHE A 18 8.57 1.79 -2.69
C PHE A 18 8.88 0.31 -2.48
N ILE A 19 8.03 -0.59 -2.98
CA ILE A 19 8.24 -2.04 -2.89
C ILE A 19 8.23 -2.62 -4.31
N GLY A 20 9.38 -3.09 -4.78
CA GLY A 20 9.52 -3.79 -6.05
C GLY A 20 9.68 -5.30 -5.88
N ASN A 21 9.59 -6.06 -6.98
CA ASN A 21 9.85 -7.51 -7.00
C ASN A 21 11.23 -7.89 -7.57
N GLY A 22 12.03 -6.91 -8.00
CA GLY A 22 13.37 -7.14 -8.54
C GLY A 22 14.40 -7.43 -7.45
N SER A 23 15.55 -8.01 -7.80
CA SER A 23 16.63 -8.33 -6.83
C SER A 23 17.07 -7.12 -5.98
N PRO A 24 17.72 -7.32 -4.81
CA PRO A 24 18.31 -6.23 -4.04
C PRO A 24 19.25 -5.33 -4.86
N ARG A 25 20.01 -5.92 -5.80
CA ARG A 25 20.86 -5.17 -6.73
C ARG A 25 20.05 -4.25 -7.64
N SER A 26 18.95 -4.77 -8.20
CA SER A 26 18.02 -4.02 -9.05
C SER A 26 17.32 -2.91 -8.27
N ALA A 27 16.89 -3.19 -7.04
CA ALA A 27 16.27 -2.21 -6.14
C ALA A 27 17.25 -1.08 -5.79
N GLY A 28 18.51 -1.41 -5.47
CA GLY A 28 19.56 -0.42 -5.20
C GLY A 28 19.87 0.44 -6.42
N TRP A 29 19.89 -0.14 -7.63
CA TRP A 29 20.04 0.64 -8.86
C TRP A 29 18.84 1.57 -9.10
N PHE A 30 17.61 1.07 -8.90
CA PHE A 30 16.39 1.85 -9.06
C PHE A 30 16.35 3.03 -8.08
N ASN A 31 16.71 2.78 -6.80
CA ASN A 31 16.82 3.81 -5.79
C ASN A 31 17.75 4.94 -6.24
N ARG A 32 19.01 4.61 -6.57
CA ARG A 32 20.01 5.61 -6.99
C ARG A 32 19.60 6.40 -8.22
N LYS A 33 18.89 5.76 -9.17
CA LYS A 33 18.56 6.37 -10.46
C LYS A 33 17.28 7.20 -10.44
N PHE A 34 16.25 6.77 -9.72
CA PHE A 34 14.90 7.35 -9.84
C PHE A 34 14.38 7.97 -8.55
N VAL A 35 14.75 7.43 -7.40
CA VAL A 35 14.20 7.83 -6.10
C VAL A 35 15.28 7.87 -5.01
N PRO A 36 16.38 8.63 -5.20
CA PRO A 36 17.58 8.53 -4.36
C PRO A 36 17.34 8.87 -2.89
N THR A 37 16.25 9.59 -2.62
CA THR A 37 15.93 10.08 -1.29
C THR A 37 14.81 9.28 -0.62
N ALA A 38 14.14 8.36 -1.33
CA ALA A 38 13.06 7.54 -0.78
C ALA A 38 13.55 6.12 -0.44
N THR A 39 12.89 5.45 0.51
CA THR A 39 13.19 4.06 0.83
C THR A 39 12.66 3.12 -0.25
N VAL A 40 13.48 2.17 -0.70
CA VAL A 40 13.10 1.13 -1.65
C VAL A 40 13.37 -0.23 -1.03
N LEU A 41 12.31 -1.04 -0.95
CA LEU A 41 12.35 -2.42 -0.50
C LEU A 41 12.14 -3.37 -1.70
N THR A 42 12.56 -4.61 -1.53
CA THR A 42 12.31 -5.68 -2.48
C THR A 42 11.55 -6.82 -1.84
N ASP A 43 10.61 -7.39 -2.60
CA ASP A 43 9.84 -8.58 -2.28
C ASP A 43 9.84 -9.52 -3.50
N PRO A 44 10.92 -10.30 -3.71
CA PRO A 44 11.04 -11.23 -4.83
C PRO A 44 9.97 -12.33 -4.81
N GLU A 45 9.45 -12.66 -3.62
CA GLU A 45 8.44 -13.69 -3.43
C GLU A 45 7.01 -13.19 -3.68
N LEU A 46 6.83 -11.89 -3.96
CA LEU A 46 5.54 -11.27 -4.29
C LEU A 46 4.50 -11.40 -3.16
N ALA A 47 4.95 -11.56 -1.92
CA ALA A 47 4.09 -11.65 -0.75
C ALA A 47 3.26 -10.38 -0.53
N SER A 48 3.89 -9.20 -0.65
CA SER A 48 3.24 -7.90 -0.58
C SER A 48 2.18 -7.72 -1.67
N TYR A 49 2.50 -8.11 -2.91
CA TYR A 49 1.57 -8.06 -4.05
C TYR A 49 0.35 -8.95 -3.81
N ARG A 50 0.54 -10.17 -3.31
CA ARG A 50 -0.55 -11.06 -2.93
C ARG A 50 -1.41 -10.49 -1.82
N ILE A 51 -0.81 -9.88 -0.79
CA ILE A 51 -1.56 -9.26 0.32
C ILE A 51 -2.41 -8.10 -0.19
N ILE A 52 -1.84 -7.23 -1.03
CA ILE A 52 -2.58 -6.09 -1.61
C ILE A 52 -3.72 -6.60 -2.50
N GLY A 53 -3.44 -7.54 -3.40
CA GLY A 53 -4.47 -8.13 -4.26
C GLY A 53 -5.57 -8.88 -3.49
N ALA A 54 -5.20 -9.62 -2.44
CA ALA A 54 -6.15 -10.29 -1.54
C ALA A 54 -7.01 -9.29 -0.78
N ARG A 55 -6.42 -8.20 -0.28
CA ARG A 55 -7.16 -7.11 0.38
C ARG A 55 -8.14 -6.46 -0.59
N SER A 56 -7.76 -6.21 -1.85
CA SER A 56 -8.67 -5.68 -2.88
C SER A 56 -9.83 -6.63 -3.21
N GLY A 57 -9.60 -7.94 -3.23
CA GLY A 57 -10.68 -8.93 -3.39
C GLY A 57 -11.66 -8.98 -2.21
N VAL A 58 -11.16 -8.76 -0.99
CA VAL A 58 -11.98 -8.69 0.25
C VAL A 58 -12.67 -7.33 0.41
N LEU A 59 -12.06 -6.25 -0.08
CA LEU A 59 -12.55 -4.87 -0.15
C LEU A 59 -13.87 -4.71 -0.88
N ASN A 60 -14.05 -5.45 -1.97
CA ASN A 60 -15.32 -5.46 -2.69
C ASN A 60 -16.47 -6.10 -1.89
N THR A 61 -16.19 -6.67 -0.72
CA THR A 61 -17.16 -7.46 0.04
C THR A 61 -17.50 -6.89 1.42
N LEU A 62 -16.60 -6.18 2.11
CA LEU A 62 -16.87 -5.76 3.51
C LEU A 62 -16.32 -4.37 3.85
N GLY A 63 -17.18 -3.55 4.43
CA GLY A 63 -16.98 -2.12 4.68
C GLY A 63 -15.82 -1.73 5.62
N PRO A 64 -15.57 -0.41 5.77
CA PRO A 64 -14.33 0.18 6.27
C PRO A 64 -13.98 -0.06 7.77
N ARG A 65 -14.72 -0.90 8.51
CA ARG A 65 -14.53 -1.04 9.97
C ARG A 65 -13.80 -2.32 10.44
N THR A 66 -13.42 -3.25 9.56
CA THR A 66 -12.93 -4.58 9.98
C THR A 66 -11.65 -5.06 9.26
N TRP A 67 -10.59 -4.25 9.28
CA TRP A 67 -9.38 -4.50 8.48
C TRP A 67 -8.14 -4.98 9.26
N GLY A 68 -8.13 -4.84 10.59
CA GLY A 68 -7.05 -5.36 11.45
C GLY A 68 -7.05 -6.90 11.60
N ALA A 69 -8.15 -7.58 11.27
CA ALA A 69 -8.26 -9.03 11.35
C ALA A 69 -7.67 -9.76 10.13
N GLY A 70 -7.69 -9.14 8.94
CA GLY A 70 -7.19 -9.76 7.70
C GLY A 70 -5.68 -10.03 7.71
N VAL A 71 -4.89 -9.16 8.36
CA VAL A 71 -3.45 -9.37 8.59
C VAL A 71 -3.20 -10.60 9.46
N ARG A 72 -4.00 -10.76 10.52
CA ARG A 72 -3.89 -11.87 11.47
C ARG A 72 -4.37 -13.19 10.86
N ALA A 73 -5.43 -13.17 10.05
CA ALA A 73 -5.94 -14.36 9.38
C ALA A 73 -4.96 -14.97 8.37
N LEU A 74 -4.12 -14.16 7.71
CA LEU A 74 -3.09 -14.66 6.79
C LEU A 74 -1.87 -15.27 7.51
N ARG A 75 -1.58 -14.86 8.75
CA ARG A 75 -0.58 -15.55 9.60
C ARG A 75 -1.03 -16.98 9.97
N GLY A 76 -2.31 -17.31 9.80
CA GLY A 76 -2.89 -18.64 10.08
C GLY A 76 -2.95 -19.61 8.89
N GLY A 77 -2.37 -19.27 7.72
CA GLY A 77 -2.21 -20.24 6.63
C GLY A 77 -3.42 -20.46 5.71
N ALA A 78 -4.23 -19.42 5.47
CA ALA A 78 -5.34 -19.53 4.51
C ALA A 78 -4.83 -19.62 3.05
N ARG A 79 -4.95 -20.80 2.45
CA ARG A 79 -4.81 -21.04 1.01
C ARG A 79 -6.19 -20.87 0.36
N GLN A 80 -6.36 -19.82 -0.43
CA GLN A 80 -7.47 -19.76 -1.39
C GLN A 80 -6.95 -19.40 -2.78
N SER A 81 -7.11 -20.35 -3.68
CA SER A 81 -6.72 -20.35 -5.08
C SER A 81 -7.76 -19.63 -5.94
N SER A 82 -7.38 -18.49 -6.52
CA SER A 82 -7.88 -18.01 -7.81
C SER A 82 -7.23 -16.65 -8.11
N VAL A 83 -6.25 -16.65 -9.02
CA VAL A 83 -5.87 -15.42 -9.71
C VAL A 83 -6.00 -15.64 -11.20
N ARG A 84 -7.16 -15.27 -11.75
CA ARG A 84 -7.41 -15.31 -13.19
C ARG A 84 -7.18 -13.91 -13.75
N GLY A 85 -6.19 -13.81 -14.65
CA GLY A 85 -5.59 -12.58 -15.16
C GLY A 85 -4.19 -12.45 -14.56
N HIS A 86 -3.14 -12.55 -15.38
CA HIS A 86 -1.75 -12.59 -14.88
C HIS A 86 -1.47 -11.34 -14.01
N PRO A 87 -1.39 -11.49 -12.68
CA PRO A 87 -1.55 -10.38 -11.72
C PRO A 87 -0.22 -9.71 -11.33
N PHE A 88 0.91 -10.23 -11.81
CA PHE A 88 2.22 -10.04 -11.21
C PHE A 88 2.90 -8.68 -11.48
N GLN A 89 2.21 -7.70 -12.07
CA GLN A 89 2.83 -6.41 -12.42
C GLN A 89 1.96 -5.18 -12.18
N GLN A 90 0.72 -5.35 -11.72
CA GLN A 90 -0.11 -4.22 -11.36
C GLN A 90 0.32 -3.76 -9.96
N GLY A 91 1.07 -2.66 -9.94
CA GLY A 91 1.48 -2.00 -8.70
C GLY A 91 0.28 -1.43 -7.94
N GLY A 92 0.57 -0.58 -6.97
CA GLY A 92 -0.48 0.11 -6.24
C GLY A 92 0.07 1.03 -5.19
N VAL A 93 -0.82 1.75 -4.53
CA VAL A 93 -0.51 2.63 -3.41
C VAL A 93 -1.37 2.22 -2.23
N VAL A 94 -0.75 2.06 -1.07
CA VAL A 94 -1.44 1.73 0.18
C VAL A 94 -1.01 2.74 1.22
N VAL A 95 -1.97 3.31 1.95
CA VAL A 95 -1.72 4.13 3.13
C VAL A 95 -1.99 3.29 4.36
N MET A 96 -0.97 3.08 5.17
CA MET A 96 -1.06 2.38 6.44
C MET A 96 -1.00 3.37 7.61
N ALA A 97 -1.98 3.26 8.50
CA ALA A 97 -2.01 3.91 9.79
C ALA A 97 -1.27 3.06 10.85
N PRO A 98 -0.87 3.67 11.98
CA PRO A 98 -0.35 2.91 13.12
C PRO A 98 -1.30 1.77 13.54
N GLY A 99 -0.74 0.68 14.06
CA GLY A 99 -1.53 -0.48 14.50
C GLY A 99 -1.98 -1.42 13.37
N ASP A 100 -1.19 -1.53 12.29
CA ASP A 100 -1.43 -2.41 11.14
C ASP A 100 -2.74 -2.14 10.36
N ALA A 101 -3.26 -0.93 10.45
CA ALA A 101 -4.51 -0.53 9.80
C ALA A 101 -4.26 0.05 8.40
N VAL A 102 -4.96 -0.46 7.39
CA VAL A 102 -4.98 0.15 6.05
C VAL A 102 -6.14 1.13 5.99
N VAL A 103 -5.85 2.39 5.67
CA VAL A 103 -6.88 3.46 5.57
C VAL A 103 -7.17 3.87 4.13
N TYR A 104 -6.31 3.46 3.20
CA TYR A 104 -6.49 3.68 1.77
C TYR A 104 -5.71 2.65 0.97
N SER A 105 -6.27 2.21 -0.14
CA SER A 105 -5.59 1.37 -1.11
C SER A 105 -6.07 1.68 -2.52
N TYR A 106 -5.13 1.76 -3.45
CA TYR A 106 -5.37 1.90 -4.87
C TYR A 106 -4.60 0.82 -5.61
N LEU A 107 -5.29 0.02 -6.42
CA LEU A 107 -4.67 -0.97 -7.29
C LEU A 107 -4.52 -0.37 -8.69
N SER A 108 -3.28 -0.33 -9.19
CA SER A 108 -2.99 0.17 -10.52
C SER A 108 -3.58 -0.75 -11.58
N ARG A 109 -4.41 -0.23 -12.49
CA ARG A 109 -5.01 -1.01 -13.58
C ARG A 109 -4.05 -1.21 -14.75
N ARG A 110 -3.02 -0.37 -14.86
CA ARG A 110 -1.98 -0.43 -15.91
C ARG A 110 -0.65 0.12 -15.38
N ALA A 111 0.44 -0.15 -16.08
CA ALA A 111 1.73 0.46 -15.76
C ALA A 111 1.62 1.99 -15.81
N GLY A 112 2.15 2.66 -14.78
CA GLY A 112 2.05 4.12 -14.63
C GLY A 112 0.72 4.62 -14.09
N ASP A 113 -0.27 3.75 -13.84
CA ASP A 113 -1.49 4.11 -13.12
C ASP A 113 -1.19 4.27 -11.64
N HIS A 114 -1.50 5.42 -11.07
CA HIS A 114 -1.35 5.72 -9.66
C HIS A 114 -2.53 6.59 -9.23
N PRO A 115 -2.89 6.59 -7.93
CA PRO A 115 -3.93 7.48 -7.46
C PRO A 115 -3.49 8.94 -7.59
N PRO A 116 -4.44 9.88 -7.64
CA PRO A 116 -4.16 11.28 -7.41
C PRO A 116 -3.43 11.48 -6.08
N VAL A 117 -2.37 12.29 -6.06
CA VAL A 117 -1.63 12.65 -4.83
C VAL A 117 -2.57 13.21 -3.76
N ALA A 118 -3.57 14.00 -4.16
CA ALA A 118 -4.55 14.60 -3.26
C ALA A 118 -5.33 13.55 -2.45
N ASP A 119 -5.68 12.41 -3.04
CA ASP A 119 -6.40 11.34 -2.35
C ASP A 119 -5.53 10.70 -1.28
N VAL A 120 -4.23 10.49 -1.58
CA VAL A 120 -3.24 9.96 -0.64
C VAL A 120 -3.04 10.92 0.53
N LEU A 121 -2.87 12.21 0.27
CA LEU A 121 -2.71 13.23 1.33
C LEU A 121 -3.97 13.37 2.19
N THR A 122 -5.15 13.23 1.58
CA THR A 122 -6.43 13.25 2.30
C THR A 122 -6.56 12.02 3.20
N ALA A 123 -6.21 10.83 2.70
CA ALA A 123 -6.18 9.61 3.50
C ALA A 123 -5.21 9.73 4.68
N LEU A 124 -4.01 10.30 4.47
CA LEU A 124 -3.06 10.57 5.55
C LEU A 124 -3.61 11.55 6.59
N GLY A 125 -4.33 12.60 6.18
CA GLY A 125 -4.99 13.52 7.10
C GLY A 125 -6.01 12.86 8.03
N ARG A 126 -6.67 11.78 7.59
CA ARG A 126 -7.59 11.00 8.42
C ARG A 126 -6.90 10.13 9.47
N VAL A 127 -5.61 9.82 9.28
CA VAL A 127 -4.80 9.06 10.24
C VAL A 127 -4.33 9.94 11.40
N GLY A 128 -4.00 11.20 11.10
CA GLY A 128 -3.56 12.19 12.09
C GLY A 128 -4.69 12.85 12.88
N ALA A 129 -5.94 12.74 12.42
CA ALA A 129 -7.09 13.21 13.18
C ALA A 129 -7.39 12.23 14.33
N PRO A 130 -7.52 12.68 15.60
CA PRO A 130 -8.08 11.83 16.64
C PRO A 130 -9.43 11.31 16.16
N ALA A 131 -9.67 10.01 16.32
CA ALA A 131 -10.92 9.38 15.92
C ALA A 131 -12.09 10.21 16.48
N VAL A 132 -12.82 10.90 15.60
CA VAL A 132 -14.05 11.58 16.00
C VAL A 132 -15.00 10.49 16.44
N GLN A 133 -15.17 10.41 17.76
CA GLN A 133 -16.05 9.48 18.41
C GLN A 133 -17.48 9.92 18.07
N LEU A 134 -18.13 9.19 17.17
CA LEU A 134 -19.56 9.39 16.91
C LEU A 134 -20.33 9.02 18.20
N PRO A 135 -21.29 9.85 18.63
CA PRO A 135 -22.03 9.63 19.87
C PRO A 135 -22.79 8.30 19.82
N ALA A 136 -22.91 7.70 21.01
CA ALA A 136 -23.44 6.37 21.29
C ALA A 136 -24.87 6.12 20.77
#